data_AF-A0A4Y2RU04-F1
#
_entry.id   AF-A0A4Y2RU04-F1
#
_cell.length_a   1.000
_cell.length_b   1.000
_cell.length_c   1.000
_cell.angle_alpha   90.00
_cell.angle_beta   90.00
_cell.angle_gamma   90.00
#
_symmetry.space_group_name_H-M   'P 1'
#
loop_
_entity.id
_entity.type
_entity.pdbx_description
1 polymer ?
#
loop_
_entity_poly.entity_id
_entity_poly.type
_entity_poly.pdbx_seq_one_letter_code
_entity_poly.pdbx_strand_id
1 'polypeptide(L)'
;IQEIADCASGLVKCEANQVCVPVGSTSKCVQKSVGDLCEPGFKPDIAPDGVTGICTDVNECEEFPDVCDIEREKCQNEWGSYDCLPLQPPVPTEGSCPAGFE
;
A
#
# COMPACT_ATOMS: atom_id res chain seq x y z
N ILE A 1 29.75 -10.47 13.77
CA ILE A 1 29.13 -10.78 12.47
C ILE A 1 27.89 -11.59 12.78
N GLN A 2 26.71 -10.99 12.73
CA GLN A 2 25.46 -11.74 12.72
C GLN A 2 24.61 -11.15 11.60
N GLU A 3 25.07 -11.40 10.37
CA GLU A 3 24.34 -11.06 9.15
C GLU A 3 23.25 -12.10 8.96
N ILE A 4 22.11 -11.90 9.63
CA ILE A 4 20.91 -12.69 9.35
C ILE A 4 20.04 -11.84 8.42
N ALA A 5 20.31 -11.98 7.13
CA ALA A 5 19.36 -11.64 6.08
C ALA A 5 19.64 -12.53 4.86
N ASP A 6 19.42 -13.84 5.01
CA ASP A 6 19.51 -14.85 3.94
C ASP A 6 18.62 -14.50 2.72
N CYS A 7 17.54 -13.72 2.92
CA CYS A 7 16.71 -13.16 1.84
C CYS A 7 17.31 -11.89 1.20
N ALA A 8 17.95 -11.02 1.98
CA ALA A 8 18.52 -9.76 1.47
C ALA A 8 19.87 -9.98 0.77
N SER A 9 20.55 -11.08 1.08
CA SER A 9 21.86 -11.44 0.51
C SER A 9 21.76 -12.23 -0.80
N GLY A 10 20.53 -12.55 -1.25
CA GLY A 10 20.30 -13.23 -2.53
C GLY A 10 20.80 -14.67 -2.63
N LEU A 11 21.15 -15.30 -1.50
CA LEU A 11 21.63 -16.69 -1.43
C LEU A 11 20.48 -17.70 -1.56
N VAL A 12 19.29 -17.36 -1.05
CA VAL A 12 18.08 -18.17 -1.19
C VAL A 12 17.26 -17.67 -2.39
N LYS A 13 17.26 -18.45 -3.47
CA LYS A 13 16.39 -18.24 -4.63
C LYS A 13 15.23 -19.22 -4.56
N CYS A 14 14.04 -18.71 -4.26
CA CYS A 14 12.82 -19.51 -4.29
C CYS A 14 12.30 -19.69 -5.73
N GLU A 15 11.33 -20.57 -5.94
CA GLU A 15 10.67 -20.74 -7.25
C GLU A 15 9.92 -19.45 -7.66
N ALA A 16 9.61 -19.30 -8.95
CA ALA A 16 9.00 -18.07 -9.49
C ALA A 16 7.70 -17.63 -8.78
N ASN A 17 7.00 -18.55 -8.14
CA ASN A 17 5.75 -18.32 -7.40
C ASN A 17 5.94 -18.37 -5.87
N GLN A 18 7.16 -18.16 -5.38
CA GLN A 18 7.47 -18.20 -3.95
C GLN A 18 8.25 -16.97 -3.53
N VAL A 19 7.95 -16.45 -2.34
CA VAL A 19 8.69 -15.36 -1.71
C VAL A 19 9.52 -15.91 -0.55
N CYS A 20 10.76 -15.43 -0.45
CA CYS A 20 11.64 -15.78 0.66
C CYS A 20 11.31 -14.85 1.84
N VAL A 21 10.95 -15.44 2.99
CA VAL A 21 10.69 -14.68 4.22
C VAL A 21 11.65 -15.12 5.32
N PRO A 22 12.27 -14.18 6.07
CA PRO A 22 13.13 -14.51 7.21
C PRO A 22 12.27 -14.98 8.38
N VAL A 23 12.59 -16.14 8.96
CA VAL A 23 11.89 -16.74 10.09
C VAL A 23 12.90 -17.09 11.20
N GLY A 24 13.05 -16.19 12.16
CA GLY A 24 14.02 -16.32 13.24
C GLY A 24 15.46 -16.31 12.74
N SER A 25 16.16 -17.45 12.88
CA SER A 25 17.54 -17.65 12.38
C SER A 25 17.61 -18.41 11.05
N THR A 26 16.47 -18.64 10.40
CA THR A 26 16.35 -19.42 9.15
C THR A 26 15.51 -18.67 8.13
N SER A 27 15.56 -19.08 6.86
CA SER A 27 14.70 -18.53 5.80
C SER A 27 13.75 -19.60 5.27
N LYS A 28 12.51 -19.21 4.97
CA LYS A 28 11.52 -20.10 4.35
C LYS A 28 11.02 -19.51 3.05
N CYS A 29 10.94 -20.33 2.02
CA CYS A 29 10.18 -20.01 0.82
C CYS A 29 8.71 -20.32 1.08
N VAL A 30 7.87 -19.31 1.05
CA VAL A 30 6.42 -19.45 1.15
C VAL A 30 5.80 -19.20 -0.22
N GLN A 31 4.74 -19.94 -0.57
CA GLN A 31 4.00 -19.72 -1.80
C GLN A 31 3.48 -18.28 -1.80
N LYS A 32 3.67 -17.57 -2.90
CA LYS A 32 3.08 -16.26 -3.13
C LYS A 32 1.57 -16.49 -3.16
N SER A 33 0.88 -16.11 -2.09
CA SER A 33 -0.58 -16.25 -2.04
C SER A 33 -1.17 -15.31 -3.11
N VAL A 34 -2.39 -15.54 -3.59
CA VAL A 34 -3.04 -14.55 -4.47
C VAL A 34 -3.05 -13.16 -3.81
N GLY A 35 -3.07 -13.09 -2.48
CA GLY A 35 -2.88 -11.86 -1.72
C GLY A 35 -1.51 -11.19 -1.85
N ASP A 36 -0.44 -11.95 -2.05
CA ASP A 36 0.90 -11.40 -2.30
C ASP A 36 1.15 -11.10 -3.79
N LEU A 37 0.32 -11.66 -4.69
CA LEU A 37 0.30 -11.31 -6.12
C LEU A 37 -0.28 -9.92 -6.35
N CYS A 38 -1.21 -9.50 -5.49
CA CYS A 38 -1.82 -8.19 -5.54
C CYS A 38 -0.81 -7.11 -5.14
N GLU A 39 -0.85 -5.99 -5.87
CA GLU A 39 -0.07 -4.81 -5.51
C GLU A 39 -0.55 -4.25 -4.17
N PRO A 40 0.28 -3.49 -3.43
CA PRO A 40 -0.18 -2.75 -2.25
C PRO A 40 -1.43 -1.91 -2.60
N GLY A 41 -2.42 -1.87 -1.71
CA GLY A 41 -3.71 -1.22 -1.97
C GLY A 41 -4.77 -2.15 -2.60
N PHE A 42 -4.44 -3.41 -2.87
CA PHE A 42 -5.40 -4.40 -3.37
C PHE A 42 -5.52 -5.60 -2.44
N LYS A 43 -6.74 -6.13 -2.31
CA LYS A 43 -7.03 -7.37 -1.60
C LYS A 43 -7.39 -8.48 -2.58
N PRO A 44 -6.96 -9.72 -2.30
CA PRO A 44 -7.31 -10.85 -3.13
C PRO A 44 -8.78 -11.23 -2.93
N ASP A 45 -9.56 -11.15 -4.00
CA ASP A 45 -10.89 -11.75 -4.06
C ASP A 45 -10.75 -13.14 -4.69
N ILE A 46 -10.74 -14.16 -3.82
CA ILE A 46 -10.55 -15.56 -4.21
C ILE A 46 -11.90 -16.14 -4.64
N ALA A 47 -11.97 -16.63 -5.87
CA ALA A 47 -13.16 -17.29 -6.36
C ALA A 47 -13.42 -18.59 -5.57
N PRO A 48 -14.67 -19.09 -5.58
CA PRO A 48 -15.05 -20.30 -4.83
C PRO A 48 -14.30 -21.57 -5.26
N ASP A 49 -13.69 -21.56 -6.45
CA ASP A 49 -12.87 -22.66 -6.95
C ASP A 49 -11.49 -22.75 -6.26
N GLY A 50 -11.09 -21.72 -5.50
CA GLY A 50 -9.81 -21.65 -4.79
C GLY A 50 -8.59 -21.57 -5.70
N VAL A 51 -8.79 -21.43 -7.01
CA VAL A 51 -7.76 -21.45 -8.04
C VAL A 51 -7.70 -20.11 -8.77
N THR A 52 -8.84 -19.47 -8.99
CA THR A 52 -8.91 -18.16 -9.61
C THR A 52 -9.12 -17.10 -8.54
N GLY A 53 -8.47 -15.95 -8.72
CA GLY A 53 -8.68 -14.80 -7.86
C GLY A 53 -8.29 -13.53 -8.58
N ILE A 54 -8.99 -12.44 -8.28
CA ILE A 54 -8.71 -11.12 -8.82
C ILE A 54 -8.26 -10.20 -7.70
N CYS A 55 -7.46 -9.20 -8.04
CA CYS A 55 -7.08 -8.14 -7.11
C CYS A 55 -8.16 -7.08 -7.16
N THR A 56 -8.90 -6.95 -6.08
CA THR A 56 -9.91 -5.92 -5.91
C THR A 56 -9.31 -4.79 -5.10
N ASP A 57 -9.55 -3.57 -5.57
CA ASP A 57 -9.13 -2.35 -4.89
C ASP A 57 -9.63 -2.34 -3.43
N VAL A 58 -8.73 -2.02 -2.50
CA VAL A 58 -9.10 -1.82 -1.10
C VAL A 58 -9.60 -0.39 -0.98
N ASN A 59 -10.85 -0.21 -0.56
CA ASN A 59 -11.30 1.12 -0.23
C ASN A 59 -10.82 1.50 1.18
N GLU A 60 -9.63 2.11 1.29
CA GLU A 60 -9.09 2.49 2.59
C GLU A 60 -9.96 3.53 3.29
N CYS A 61 -10.71 4.36 2.56
CA CYS A 61 -11.64 5.32 3.15
C CYS A 61 -12.83 4.66 3.84
N GLU A 62 -13.26 3.47 3.37
CA GLU A 62 -14.34 2.70 3.99
C GLU A 62 -13.85 1.73 5.05
N GLU A 63 -12.68 1.09 4.85
CA GLU A 63 -12.10 0.18 5.85
C GLU A 63 -11.47 0.95 7.02
N PHE A 64 -10.90 2.12 6.78
CA PHE A 64 -10.17 2.93 7.75
C PHE A 64 -10.67 4.38 7.72
N PRO A 65 -11.75 4.71 8.43
CA PRO A 65 -12.31 6.07 8.44
C PRO A 65 -11.35 7.13 9.01
N ASP A 66 -10.38 6.70 9.83
CA ASP A 66 -9.36 7.56 10.45
C ASP A 66 -8.03 7.59 9.66
N VAL A 67 -8.03 7.13 8.40
CA VAL A 67 -6.82 7.08 7.55
C VAL A 67 -6.32 8.47 7.15
N CYS A 68 -7.22 9.46 7.10
CA CYS A 68 -6.93 10.88 6.91
C CYS A 68 -7.35 11.68 8.15
N ASP A 69 -6.89 12.93 8.27
CA ASP A 69 -7.37 13.82 9.32
C ASP A 69 -8.85 14.18 9.07
N ILE A 70 -9.76 13.52 9.79
CA ILE A 70 -11.22 13.70 9.66
C ILE A 70 -11.70 15.15 9.81
N GLU A 71 -10.94 16.02 10.49
CA GLU A 71 -11.31 17.42 10.73
C GLU A 71 -10.76 18.36 9.64
N ARG A 72 -9.69 17.97 8.95
CA ARG A 72 -8.95 18.84 8.02
C ARG A 72 -8.94 18.33 6.59
N GLU A 73 -9.17 17.05 6.40
CA GLU A 73 -8.94 16.31 5.16
C GLU A 73 -10.14 15.41 4.84
N LYS A 74 -10.32 15.15 3.56
CA LYS A 74 -11.33 14.27 3.00
C LYS A 74 -10.61 13.13 2.33
N CYS A 75 -10.89 11.91 2.79
CA CYS A 75 -10.41 10.72 2.11
C CYS A 75 -11.12 10.56 0.76
N GLN A 76 -10.34 10.34 -0.29
CA GLN A 76 -10.78 9.96 -1.61
C GLN A 76 -10.09 8.65 -1.98
N ASN A 77 -10.89 7.60 -2.20
CA ASN A 77 -10.38 6.32 -2.66
C ASN A 77 -9.90 6.45 -4.12
N GLU A 78 -8.70 5.97 -4.40
CA GLU A 78 -8.11 5.89 -5.73
C GLU A 78 -7.73 4.43 -6.04
N TRP A 79 -7.55 4.09 -7.32
CA TRP A 79 -7.24 2.72 -7.68
C TRP A 79 -5.83 2.33 -7.21
N GLY A 80 -5.75 1.44 -6.22
CA GLY A 80 -4.53 0.97 -5.57
C GLY A 80 -3.99 1.89 -4.48
N SER A 81 -4.73 2.94 -4.09
CA SER A 81 -4.31 3.87 -3.05
C SER A 81 -5.46 4.77 -2.56
N TYR A 82 -5.16 5.71 -1.67
CA TYR A 82 -6.10 6.73 -1.25
C TYR A 82 -5.41 8.08 -1.16
N ASP A 83 -6.17 9.13 -1.44
CA ASP A 83 -5.72 10.52 -1.31
C ASP A 83 -6.47 11.23 -0.18
N CYS A 84 -5.71 11.92 0.67
CA CYS A 84 -6.25 12.82 1.69
C CYS A 84 -6.27 14.24 1.13
N LEU A 85 -7.43 14.67 0.66
CA LEU A 85 -7.60 16.01 0.11
C LEU A 85 -7.97 17.00 1.21
N PRO A 86 -7.32 18.17 1.32
CA PRO A 86 -7.69 19.15 2.33
C PRO A 86 -9.15 19.62 2.12
N LEU A 87 -9.95 19.60 3.19
CA LEU A 87 -11.34 20.08 3.21
C LEU A 87 -11.44 21.59 2.98
N GLN A 88 -10.36 22.31 3.30
CA GLN A 88 -10.24 23.73 3.03
C GLN A 88 -9.39 23.94 1.78
N PRO A 89 -9.75 24.90 0.90
CA PRO A 89 -8.78 25.39 -0.08
C PRO A 89 -7.52 25.81 0.69
N PRO A 90 -6.32 25.73 0.09
CA PRO A 90 -5.14 26.30 0.72
C PRO A 90 -5.52 27.70 1.13
N VAL A 91 -5.59 27.95 2.44
CA VAL A 91 -5.78 29.30 2.95
C VAL A 91 -4.63 30.04 2.29
N PRO A 92 -4.89 31.04 1.42
CA PRO A 92 -3.79 31.82 0.90
C PRO A 92 -3.14 32.40 2.14
N THR A 93 -1.98 31.87 2.50
CA THR A 93 -1.14 32.49 3.50
C THR A 93 -0.91 33.88 2.94
N GLU A 94 -1.48 34.88 3.61
CA GLU A 94 -1.32 36.29 3.25
C GLU A 94 0.16 36.53 2.93
N GLY A 95 0.46 36.73 1.65
CA GLY A 95 1.83 36.71 1.14
C GLY A 95 1.96 36.45 -0.36
N SER A 96 0.94 35.88 -1.01
CA SER A 96 0.89 35.87 -2.48
C SER A 96 0.32 37.20 -2.98
N CYS A 97 1.17 38.21 -3.03
CA CYS A 97 0.87 39.55 -3.52
C CYS A 97 0.17 39.51 -4.90
N PRO A 98 -1.02 40.12 -5.10
CA PRO A 98 -1.49 40.41 -6.45
C PRO A 98 -0.71 41.62 -6.99
N ALA A 99 0.25 41.37 -7.89
CA ALA A 99 0.93 42.45 -8.62
C ALA A 99 -0.01 43.00 -9.70
N GLY A 100 -0.72 44.09 -9.37
CA GLY A 100 -1.70 44.76 -10.23
C GLY A 100 -2.02 46.21 -9.82
N PHE A 101 -1.06 46.94 -9.25
CA PHE A 101 -1.05 48.40 -9.17
C PHE A 101 0.40 48.80 -9.48
N GLU A 102 0.76 49.53 -10.54
CA GLU A 102 0.26 50.80 -11.09
C GLU A 102 0.31 50.81 -12.63
#